data_AF-A0A7V3SAR5-F1
#
_entry.id   AF-A0A7V3SAR5-F1
#
_cell.length_a   1.000
_cell.length_b   1.000
_cell.length_c   1.000
_cell.angle_alpha   90.00
_cell.angle_beta   90.00
_cell.angle_gamma   90.00
#
_symmetry.space_group_name_H-M   'P 1'
#
loop_
_entity.id
_entity.type
_entity.pdbx_description
1 polymer ?
#
loop_
_entity_poly.entity_id
_entity_poly.type
_entity_poly.pdbx_seq_one_letter_code
_entity_poly.pdbx_strand_id
1 'polypeptide(L)'
;MALLVAPALLVAIPLAACTSSSDCSECEAERDALKDTIAHLQNESTAFENDRDALESALAAAEAERDALRAELEESQSRYIDAAGRLEELQTAHENLLADLQSSDLRNPSWEDLKRFLKEDRTDALQYKPGEFDCEGFAINLRDAAARRGFRSAFVAIGFGEGTVGHALNAFQTTDRGLIYVDVTERDSIAYVEKGKPYGTIVLEGVKATYIDCSVRPEAFWKQPLGYKQYGGSLFAYAYYEDYSARWAFCDASISAYNAEVQSYNTAVEAFNWGMGSYSYAQLTAWSDRLEAWSENLSALQADLGGVQIASLGTVDTIETYWN
;
A
#
# COMPACT_ATOMS: atom_id res chain seq x y z
N MET A 1 -67.85 -28.57 -13.23
CA MET A 1 -68.95 -29.02 -14.10
C MET A 1 -69.02 -30.54 -13.99
N ALA A 2 -70.24 -31.09 -13.90
CA ALA A 2 -70.60 -32.49 -13.62
C ALA A 2 -70.64 -32.90 -12.12
N LEU A 3 -71.80 -32.63 -11.50
CA LEU A 3 -72.36 -33.44 -10.42
C LEU A 3 -72.45 -34.90 -10.91
N LEU A 4 -71.93 -35.85 -10.14
CA LEU A 4 -72.26 -37.28 -10.28
C LEU A 4 -72.84 -37.76 -8.95
N VAL A 5 -74.18 -37.79 -8.93
CA VAL A 5 -75.01 -38.35 -7.87
C VAL A 5 -74.84 -39.87 -7.92
N ALA A 6 -74.28 -40.47 -6.86
CA ALA A 6 -74.23 -41.91 -6.70
C ALA A 6 -75.66 -42.45 -6.45
N PRO A 7 -76.12 -43.50 -7.15
CA PRO A 7 -77.44 -44.06 -6.95
C PRO A 7 -77.47 -44.84 -5.63
N ALA A 8 -78.46 -44.56 -4.78
CA ALA A 8 -78.77 -45.36 -3.61
C ALA A 8 -79.17 -46.78 -4.08
N LEU A 9 -78.28 -47.74 -3.90
CA LEU A 9 -78.56 -49.15 -4.12
C LEU A 9 -79.34 -49.69 -2.92
N LEU A 10 -80.68 -49.60 -2.98
CA LEU A 10 -81.57 -50.23 -2.01
C LEU A 10 -81.55 -51.75 -2.27
N VAL A 11 -80.67 -52.48 -1.58
CA VAL A 11 -80.69 -53.94 -1.58
C VAL A 11 -81.84 -54.40 -0.68
N ALA A 12 -82.95 -54.80 -1.29
CA ALA A 12 -84.04 -55.48 -0.61
C ALA A 12 -83.57 -56.90 -0.24
N ILE A 13 -83.26 -57.12 1.04
CA ILE A 13 -82.99 -58.46 1.58
C ILE A 13 -84.34 -59.17 1.77
N PRO A 14 -84.58 -60.34 1.15
CA PRO A 14 -85.79 -61.11 1.43
C PRO A 14 -85.69 -61.69 2.84
N LEU A 15 -86.59 -61.25 3.72
CA LEU A 15 -86.81 -61.88 5.03
C LEU A 15 -87.34 -63.30 4.79
N ALA A 16 -86.46 -64.29 4.95
CA ALA A 16 -86.84 -65.69 5.02
C ALA A 16 -87.69 -65.94 6.27
N ALA A 17 -88.79 -66.68 6.11
CA ALA A 17 -89.69 -67.03 7.20
C ALA A 17 -88.96 -67.90 8.24
N CYS A 18 -88.79 -67.38 9.45
CA CYS A 18 -88.25 -68.08 10.61
C CYS A 18 -89.26 -69.09 11.17
N THR A 19 -88.86 -70.36 11.31
CA THR A 19 -89.70 -71.43 11.89
C THR A 19 -89.15 -72.03 13.19
N SER A 20 -88.06 -71.51 13.76
CA SER A 20 -87.64 -71.77 15.14
C SER A 20 -86.91 -70.56 15.75
N SER A 21 -86.98 -70.35 17.07
CA SER A 21 -86.34 -69.19 17.73
C SER A 21 -84.80 -69.25 17.77
N SER A 22 -84.23 -70.43 17.45
CA SER A 22 -82.79 -70.69 17.43
C SER A 22 -82.16 -70.17 16.12
N ASP A 23 -82.78 -70.48 14.98
CA ASP A 23 -82.26 -70.13 13.64
C ASP A 23 -82.32 -68.61 13.37
N CYS A 24 -83.26 -67.91 14.02
CA CYS A 24 -83.36 -66.45 13.95
C CYS A 24 -82.18 -65.75 14.67
N SER A 25 -81.71 -66.31 15.80
CA SER A 25 -80.63 -65.71 16.59
C SER A 25 -79.24 -65.84 15.94
N GLU A 26 -79.02 -66.91 15.20
CA GLU A 26 -77.74 -67.17 14.51
C GLU A 26 -77.58 -66.26 13.28
N CYS A 27 -78.67 -66.07 12.52
CA CYS A 27 -78.74 -65.14 11.40
C CYS A 27 -78.63 -63.67 11.85
N GLU A 28 -79.14 -63.33 13.03
CA GLU A 28 -78.95 -62.01 13.65
C GLU A 28 -77.50 -61.76 14.06
N ALA A 29 -76.82 -62.77 14.62
CA ALA A 29 -75.39 -62.69 14.98
C ALA A 29 -74.49 -62.54 13.73
N GLU A 30 -74.76 -63.27 12.65
CA GLU A 30 -74.04 -63.11 11.38
C GLU A 30 -74.27 -61.73 10.75
N ARG A 31 -75.52 -61.23 10.77
CA ARG A 31 -75.84 -59.88 10.29
C ARG A 31 -75.07 -58.81 11.06
N ASP A 32 -74.95 -58.96 12.38
CA ASP A 32 -74.27 -57.98 13.22
C ASP A 32 -72.74 -58.05 13.05
N ALA A 33 -72.17 -59.25 12.88
CA ALA A 33 -70.75 -59.42 12.53
C ALA A 33 -70.40 -58.85 11.13
N LEU A 34 -71.31 -59.00 10.15
CA LEU A 34 -71.18 -58.37 8.83
C LEU A 34 -71.26 -56.85 8.91
N LYS A 35 -72.15 -56.29 9.75
CA LYS A 35 -72.20 -54.84 9.99
C LYS A 35 -70.90 -54.31 10.60
N ASP A 36 -70.33 -55.02 11.57
CA ASP A 36 -69.06 -54.63 12.19
C ASP A 36 -67.92 -54.67 11.17
N THR A 37 -67.88 -55.69 10.31
CA THR A 37 -66.90 -55.80 9.23
C THR A 37 -67.06 -54.67 8.21
N ILE A 38 -68.29 -54.32 7.82
CA ILE A 38 -68.57 -53.19 6.92
C ILE A 38 -68.10 -51.88 7.57
N ALA A 39 -68.38 -51.66 8.85
CA ALA A 39 -67.94 -50.47 9.56
C ALA A 39 -66.41 -50.38 9.65
N HIS A 40 -65.73 -51.51 9.86
CA HIS A 40 -64.26 -51.59 9.86
C HIS A 40 -63.66 -51.25 8.49
N LEU A 41 -64.16 -51.88 7.42
CA LEU A 41 -63.71 -51.62 6.05
C LEU A 41 -64.02 -50.18 5.60
N GLN A 42 -65.13 -49.59 6.07
CA GLN A 42 -65.43 -48.18 5.82
C GLN A 42 -64.40 -47.28 6.49
N ASN A 43 -64.02 -47.55 7.74
CA ASN A 43 -62.98 -46.80 8.43
C ASN A 43 -61.61 -46.95 7.76
N GLU A 44 -61.23 -48.16 7.33
CA GLU A 44 -59.99 -48.38 6.57
C GLU A 44 -60.01 -47.65 5.23
N SER A 45 -61.13 -47.69 4.49
CA SER A 45 -61.28 -46.96 3.23
C SER A 45 -61.08 -45.45 3.44
N THR A 46 -61.68 -44.88 4.48
CA THR A 46 -61.48 -43.46 4.83
C THR A 46 -60.04 -43.17 5.23
N ALA A 47 -59.36 -44.08 5.94
CA ALA A 47 -57.96 -43.92 6.28
C ALA A 47 -57.06 -43.91 5.02
N PHE A 48 -57.28 -44.83 4.09
CA PHE A 48 -56.54 -44.86 2.83
C PHE A 48 -56.82 -43.66 1.93
N GLU A 49 -58.04 -43.14 1.92
CA GLU A 49 -58.37 -41.90 1.22
C GLU A 49 -57.61 -40.71 1.80
N ASN A 50 -57.54 -40.59 3.14
CA ASN A 50 -56.76 -39.55 3.79
C ASN A 50 -55.27 -39.67 3.49
N ASP A 51 -54.71 -40.89 3.50
CA ASP A 51 -53.30 -41.13 3.17
C ASP A 51 -52.99 -40.81 1.70
N ARG A 52 -53.89 -41.17 0.79
CA ARG A 52 -53.77 -40.80 -0.64
C ARG A 52 -53.73 -39.28 -0.79
N ASP A 53 -54.65 -38.57 -0.17
CA ASP A 53 -54.74 -37.12 -0.30
C ASP A 53 -53.52 -36.42 0.34
N ALA A 54 -52.98 -36.97 1.42
CA ALA A 54 -51.73 -36.52 2.04
C ALA A 54 -50.51 -36.76 1.13
N LEU A 55 -50.43 -37.93 0.49
CA LEU A 55 -49.37 -38.26 -0.47
C LEU A 55 -49.45 -37.40 -1.73
N GLU A 56 -50.65 -37.13 -2.26
CA GLU A 56 -50.84 -36.23 -3.40
C GLU A 56 -50.39 -34.80 -3.06
N SER A 57 -50.70 -34.32 -1.85
CA SER A 57 -50.23 -33.02 -1.37
C SER A 57 -48.71 -32.97 -1.20
N ALA A 58 -48.10 -34.04 -0.69
CA ALA A 58 -46.65 -34.15 -0.55
C ALA A 58 -45.93 -34.21 -1.90
N LEU A 59 -46.49 -34.92 -2.88
CA LEU A 59 -45.96 -34.98 -4.24
C LEU A 59 -45.98 -33.60 -4.90
N ALA A 60 -47.10 -32.87 -4.79
CA ALA A 60 -47.21 -31.51 -5.33
C ALA A 60 -46.19 -30.55 -4.69
N ALA A 61 -45.96 -30.66 -3.37
CA ALA A 61 -44.95 -29.87 -2.68
C ALA A 61 -43.52 -30.20 -3.15
N ALA A 62 -43.20 -31.49 -3.31
CA ALA A 62 -41.90 -31.93 -3.80
C ALA A 62 -41.63 -31.52 -5.25
N GLU A 63 -42.66 -31.52 -6.10
CA GLU A 63 -42.56 -31.03 -7.49
C GLU A 63 -42.30 -29.53 -7.54
N ALA A 64 -42.98 -28.75 -6.70
CA ALA A 64 -42.74 -27.31 -6.58
C ALA A 64 -41.32 -27.01 -6.09
N GLU A 65 -40.81 -27.77 -5.11
CA GLU A 65 -39.44 -27.63 -4.60
C GLU A 65 -38.40 -27.99 -5.67
N ARG A 66 -38.62 -29.08 -6.42
CA ARG A 66 -37.75 -29.48 -7.54
C ARG A 66 -37.67 -28.38 -8.60
N ASP A 67 -38.80 -27.78 -8.94
CA ASP A 67 -38.86 -26.75 -9.98
C ASP A 67 -38.18 -25.45 -9.50
N ALA A 68 -38.29 -25.10 -8.22
CA ALA A 68 -37.58 -23.97 -7.61
C ALA A 68 -36.06 -24.20 -7.61
N LEU A 69 -35.58 -25.37 -7.18
CA LEU A 69 -34.16 -25.72 -7.19
C LEU A 69 -33.58 -25.75 -8.60
N ARG A 70 -34.36 -26.17 -9.59
CA ARG A 70 -33.95 -26.15 -10.99
C ARG A 70 -33.75 -24.72 -11.50
N ALA A 71 -34.66 -23.81 -11.15
CA ALA A 71 -34.51 -22.40 -11.51
C ALA A 71 -33.27 -21.76 -10.85
N GLU A 72 -33.02 -22.07 -9.58
CA GLU A 72 -31.82 -21.60 -8.87
C GLU A 72 -30.52 -22.15 -9.49
N LEU A 73 -30.54 -23.42 -9.92
CA LEU A 73 -29.40 -24.04 -10.61
C LEU A 73 -29.10 -23.34 -11.95
N GLU A 74 -30.14 -23.05 -12.73
CA GLU A 74 -30.01 -22.34 -14.01
C GLU A 74 -29.47 -20.91 -13.80
N GLU A 75 -29.91 -20.21 -12.76
CA GLU A 75 -29.37 -18.89 -12.39
C GLU A 75 -27.90 -18.96 -11.94
N SER A 76 -27.55 -19.96 -11.12
CA SER A 76 -26.17 -20.19 -10.66
C SER A 76 -25.23 -20.51 -11.82
N GLN A 77 -25.68 -21.34 -12.77
CA GLN A 77 -24.92 -21.65 -14.00
C GLN A 77 -24.69 -20.41 -14.86
N SER A 78 -25.72 -19.56 -15.02
CA SER A 78 -25.59 -18.30 -15.75
C SER A 78 -24.55 -17.38 -15.09
N ARG A 79 -24.60 -17.22 -13.76
CA ARG A 79 -23.61 -16.44 -12.99
C ARG A 79 -22.20 -16.99 -13.13
N TYR A 80 -22.03 -18.31 -13.15
CA TYR A 80 -20.73 -18.95 -13.34
C TYR A 80 -20.15 -18.64 -14.73
N ILE A 81 -20.96 -18.72 -15.79
CA ILE A 81 -20.53 -18.42 -17.16
C ILE A 81 -20.09 -16.95 -17.30
N ASP A 82 -20.85 -16.01 -16.73
CA ASP A 82 -20.48 -14.59 -16.71
C ASP A 82 -19.16 -14.34 -15.97
N ALA A 83 -19.00 -14.93 -14.78
CA ALA A 83 -17.77 -14.82 -14.01
C ALA A 83 -16.57 -15.44 -14.73
N ALA A 84 -16.75 -16.57 -15.41
CA ALA A 84 -15.71 -17.21 -16.20
C ALA A 84 -15.27 -16.33 -17.38
N GLY A 85 -16.23 -15.72 -18.10
CA GLY A 85 -15.93 -14.78 -19.19
C GLY A 85 -15.14 -13.57 -18.71
N ARG A 86 -15.56 -12.96 -17.60
CA ARG A 86 -14.84 -11.84 -16.98
C ARG A 86 -13.42 -12.20 -16.54
N LEU A 87 -13.20 -13.44 -16.08
CA LEU A 87 -11.87 -13.91 -15.70
C LEU A 87 -10.95 -14.04 -16.92
N GLU A 88 -11.47 -14.56 -18.04
CA GLU A 88 -10.73 -14.68 -19.30
C GLU A 88 -10.37 -13.30 -19.89
N GLU A 89 -11.31 -12.35 -19.84
CA GLU A 89 -11.06 -10.96 -20.22
C GLU A 89 -9.95 -10.34 -19.36
N LEU A 90 -9.99 -10.55 -18.05
CA LEU A 90 -8.98 -10.02 -17.12
C LEU A 90 -7.61 -10.66 -17.36
N GLN A 91 -7.57 -11.97 -17.64
CA GLN A 91 -6.33 -12.68 -17.98
C GLN A 91 -5.71 -12.13 -19.26
N THR A 92 -6.52 -11.92 -20.30
CA THR A 92 -6.07 -11.33 -21.56
C THR A 92 -5.55 -9.91 -21.37
N ALA A 93 -6.28 -9.08 -20.61
CA ALA A 93 -5.85 -7.72 -20.30
C ALA A 93 -4.52 -7.70 -19.53
N HIS A 94 -4.35 -8.63 -18.58
CA HIS A 94 -3.12 -8.78 -17.82
C HIS A 94 -1.95 -9.22 -18.71
N GLU A 95 -2.15 -10.20 -19.59
CA GLU A 95 -1.12 -10.66 -20.53
C GLU A 95 -0.69 -9.55 -21.50
N ASN A 96 -1.63 -8.79 -22.05
CA ASN A 96 -1.32 -7.64 -22.90
C ASN A 96 -0.53 -6.58 -22.15
N LEU A 97 -0.93 -6.24 -20.91
CA LEU A 97 -0.18 -5.31 -20.08
C LEU A 97 1.24 -5.80 -19.81
N LEU A 98 1.40 -7.11 -19.57
CA LEU A 98 2.71 -7.72 -19.35
C LEU A 98 3.58 -7.67 -20.61
N ALA A 99 3.00 -7.92 -21.78
CA ALA A 99 3.67 -7.82 -23.06
C ALA A 99 4.08 -6.37 -23.36
N ASP A 100 3.20 -5.40 -23.12
CA ASP A 100 3.50 -3.97 -23.28
C ASP A 100 4.66 -3.55 -22.37
N LEU A 101 4.63 -3.95 -21.10
CA LEU A 101 5.73 -3.71 -20.15
C LEU A 101 7.05 -4.37 -20.57
N GLN A 102 6.99 -5.58 -21.14
CA GLN A 102 8.17 -6.30 -21.63
C GLN A 102 8.71 -5.72 -22.95
N SER A 103 7.86 -5.06 -23.74
CA SER A 103 8.22 -4.41 -25.00
C SER A 103 8.80 -3.00 -24.81
N SER A 104 8.92 -2.53 -23.57
CA SER A 104 9.50 -1.21 -23.26
C SER A 104 10.96 -1.16 -23.70
N ASP A 105 11.24 -0.38 -24.76
CA ASP A 105 12.60 -0.05 -25.24
C ASP A 105 13.38 0.83 -24.24
N LEU A 106 12.79 1.12 -23.07
CA LEU A 106 13.39 1.93 -22.03
C LEU A 106 14.52 1.17 -21.33
N ARG A 107 15.70 1.77 -21.30
CA ARG A 107 16.90 1.21 -20.67
C ARG A 107 17.13 1.76 -19.27
N ASN A 108 17.78 0.95 -18.44
CA ASN A 108 18.34 1.42 -17.18
C ASN A 108 19.54 2.36 -17.46
N PRO A 109 19.58 3.58 -16.90
CA PRO A 109 20.73 4.48 -17.05
C PRO A 109 21.95 3.98 -16.25
N SER A 110 23.16 4.43 -16.58
CA SER A 110 24.25 4.45 -15.59
C SER A 110 24.04 5.62 -14.61
N TRP A 111 24.73 5.63 -13.48
CA TRP A 111 24.71 6.78 -12.59
C TRP A 111 25.17 8.08 -13.28
N GLU A 112 26.17 8.01 -14.16
CA GLU A 112 26.63 9.17 -14.91
C GLU A 112 25.56 9.68 -15.90
N ASP A 113 24.88 8.77 -16.61
CA ASP A 113 23.76 9.09 -17.49
C ASP A 113 22.61 9.74 -16.71
N LEU A 114 22.25 9.17 -15.56
CA LEU A 114 21.21 9.70 -14.69
C LEU A 114 21.59 11.10 -14.18
N LYS A 115 22.83 11.28 -13.70
CA LYS A 115 23.32 12.57 -13.19
C LYS A 115 23.29 13.66 -14.27
N ARG A 116 23.65 13.32 -15.50
CA ARG A 116 23.56 14.23 -16.65
C ARG A 116 22.11 14.53 -17.02
N PHE A 117 21.26 13.52 -17.03
CA PHE A 117 19.82 13.67 -17.28
C PHE A 117 19.19 14.69 -16.34
N LEU A 118 19.38 14.55 -15.03
CA LEU A 118 18.81 15.43 -14.02
C LEU A 118 19.26 16.88 -14.25
N LYS A 119 20.57 17.11 -14.42
CA LYS A 119 21.13 18.44 -14.68
C LYS A 119 20.63 19.14 -15.94
N GLU A 120 20.20 18.38 -16.95
CA GLU A 120 19.64 18.92 -18.19
C GLU A 120 18.12 19.05 -18.16
N ASP A 121 17.46 18.25 -17.32
CA ASP A 121 16.03 18.33 -17.09
C ASP A 121 15.69 19.63 -16.34
N ARG A 122 14.44 20.10 -16.47
CA ARG A 122 14.00 21.36 -15.85
C ARG A 122 12.75 21.17 -15.01
N THR A 123 12.43 19.93 -14.63
CA THR A 123 11.26 19.63 -13.80
C THR A 123 11.38 20.31 -12.44
N ASP A 124 12.59 20.38 -11.88
CA ASP A 124 12.88 21.07 -10.61
C ASP A 124 12.71 22.60 -10.66
N ALA A 125 12.76 23.20 -11.87
CA ALA A 125 12.51 24.61 -12.09
C ALA A 125 11.02 24.96 -12.25
N LEU A 126 10.13 23.96 -12.24
CA LEU A 126 8.69 24.19 -12.28
C LEU A 126 8.18 24.76 -10.94
N GLN A 127 7.10 25.53 -11.00
CA GLN A 127 6.51 26.12 -9.81
C GLN A 127 5.62 25.12 -9.09
N TYR A 128 5.90 24.87 -7.81
CA TYR A 128 5.00 24.11 -6.93
C TYR A 128 3.67 24.85 -6.72
N LYS A 129 2.56 24.16 -6.99
CA LYS A 129 1.19 24.67 -6.82
C LYS A 129 0.37 23.66 -6.01
N PRO A 130 0.11 23.90 -4.73
CA PRO A 130 -0.64 22.96 -3.88
C PRO A 130 -1.99 22.57 -4.52
N GLY A 131 -2.25 21.27 -4.67
CA GLY A 131 -3.51 20.74 -5.22
C GLY A 131 -3.69 20.88 -6.73
N GLU A 132 -2.72 21.46 -7.44
CA GLU A 132 -2.71 21.55 -8.92
C GLU A 132 -1.46 20.91 -9.53
N PHE A 133 -0.30 21.19 -8.96
CA PHE A 133 1.02 20.70 -9.37
C PHE A 133 1.92 20.60 -8.14
N ASP A 134 1.74 19.52 -7.39
CA ASP A 134 2.53 19.17 -6.22
C ASP A 134 3.53 18.05 -6.54
N CYS A 135 4.06 17.38 -5.52
CA CYS A 135 5.03 16.29 -5.66
C CYS A 135 4.62 15.22 -6.69
N GLU A 136 3.32 14.94 -6.85
CA GLU A 136 2.83 13.99 -7.85
C GLU A 136 3.11 14.51 -9.28
N GLY A 137 2.83 15.79 -9.51
CA GLY A 137 3.09 16.46 -10.78
C GLY A 137 4.58 16.50 -11.16
N PHE A 138 5.45 16.77 -10.19
CA PHE A 138 6.91 16.71 -10.40
C PHE A 138 7.36 15.28 -10.73
N ALA A 139 6.91 14.28 -9.98
CA ALA A 139 7.32 12.90 -10.19
C ALA A 139 6.81 12.32 -11.53
N ILE A 140 5.60 12.69 -11.96
CA ILE A 140 5.07 12.32 -13.28
C ILE A 140 5.87 13.00 -14.40
N ASN A 141 6.15 14.31 -14.27
CA ASN A 141 6.90 15.04 -15.30
C ASN A 141 8.32 14.49 -15.48
N LEU A 142 9.02 14.19 -14.39
CA LEU A 142 10.38 13.63 -14.47
C LEU A 142 10.36 12.23 -15.11
N ARG A 143 9.40 11.37 -14.73
CA ARG A 143 9.22 10.04 -15.33
C ARG A 143 9.00 10.14 -16.84
N ASP A 144 8.11 11.02 -17.27
CA ASP A 144 7.78 11.19 -18.68
C ASP A 144 8.97 11.81 -19.45
N ALA A 145 9.74 12.70 -18.83
CA ALA A 145 10.99 13.24 -19.39
C ALA A 145 12.08 12.17 -19.52
N ALA A 146 12.22 11.29 -18.53
CA ALA A 146 13.12 10.14 -18.56
C ALA A 146 12.73 9.19 -19.71
N ALA A 147 11.44 8.85 -19.83
CA ALA A 147 10.94 8.00 -20.89
C ALA A 147 11.21 8.57 -22.30
N ARG A 148 11.05 9.89 -22.50
CA ARG A 148 11.41 10.57 -23.77
C ARG A 148 12.90 10.49 -24.11
N ARG A 149 13.76 10.27 -23.11
CA ARG A 149 15.20 10.02 -23.28
C ARG A 149 15.55 8.53 -23.34
N GLY A 150 14.54 7.66 -23.37
CA GLY A 150 14.72 6.22 -23.40
C GLY A 150 15.13 5.63 -22.05
N PHE A 151 14.95 6.34 -20.94
CA PHE A 151 15.27 5.84 -19.61
C PHE A 151 14.07 5.23 -18.92
N ARG A 152 14.30 4.08 -18.31
CA ARG A 152 13.35 3.41 -17.43
C ARG A 152 13.39 4.04 -16.03
N SER A 153 12.21 4.32 -15.48
CA SER A 153 12.04 4.98 -14.19
C SER A 153 10.71 4.57 -13.55
N ALA A 154 10.66 4.48 -12.23
CA ALA A 154 9.42 4.29 -11.51
C ALA A 154 8.86 5.62 -11.01
N PHE A 155 7.54 5.68 -10.88
CA PHE A 155 6.87 6.56 -9.94
C PHE A 155 6.87 5.87 -8.56
N VAL A 156 7.14 6.63 -7.50
CA VAL A 156 7.20 6.11 -6.13
C VAL A 156 6.29 6.95 -5.25
N ALA A 157 5.35 6.31 -4.59
CA ALA A 157 4.54 6.92 -3.54
C ALA A 157 5.10 6.54 -2.16
N ILE A 158 5.31 7.54 -1.33
CA ILE A 158 5.80 7.41 0.04
C ILE A 158 4.67 7.80 0.99
N GLY A 159 4.26 6.86 1.83
CA GLY A 159 3.41 7.14 2.98
C GLY A 159 4.27 7.45 4.20
N PHE A 160 3.91 8.50 4.92
CA PHE A 160 4.46 8.80 6.23
C PHE A 160 3.45 8.39 7.33
N GLY A 161 3.90 8.29 8.58
CA GLY A 161 3.05 7.92 9.73
C GLY A 161 1.85 8.85 9.97
N GLU A 162 1.01 8.53 10.97
CA GLU A 162 -0.31 9.16 11.16
C GLU A 162 -0.30 10.70 11.11
N GLY A 163 -1.10 11.25 10.18
CA GLY A 163 -1.39 12.68 10.06
C GLY A 163 -0.48 13.47 9.11
N THR A 164 0.52 12.84 8.50
CA THR A 164 1.39 13.48 7.49
C THR A 164 0.93 13.23 6.06
N VAL A 165 0.97 14.27 5.23
CA VAL A 165 0.68 14.18 3.79
C VAL A 165 1.75 13.31 3.13
N GLY A 166 1.34 12.36 2.29
CA GLY A 166 2.28 11.51 1.55
C GLY A 166 3.17 12.31 0.59
N HIS A 167 4.19 11.66 0.04
CA HIS A 167 5.13 12.27 -0.90
C HIS A 167 5.28 11.41 -2.15
N ALA A 168 5.55 12.04 -3.29
CA ALA A 168 5.79 11.35 -4.56
C ALA A 168 7.16 11.72 -5.13
N LEU A 169 7.88 10.71 -5.61
CA LEU A 169 9.22 10.84 -6.17
C LEU A 169 9.47 9.77 -7.26
N ASN A 170 10.69 9.67 -7.78
CA ASN A 170 11.04 8.66 -8.78
C ASN A 170 12.11 7.69 -8.32
N ALA A 171 12.12 6.48 -8.88
CA ALA A 171 13.23 5.55 -8.72
C ALA A 171 13.84 5.17 -10.07
N PHE A 172 15.16 5.05 -10.10
CA PHE A 172 15.92 4.64 -11.27
C PHE A 172 16.75 3.41 -10.89
N GLN A 173 16.54 2.31 -11.58
CA GLN A 173 17.45 1.17 -11.50
C GLN A 173 18.65 1.52 -12.36
N THR A 174 19.81 1.77 -11.75
CA THR A 174 21.03 2.02 -12.51
C THR A 174 21.77 0.73 -12.82
N THR A 175 22.58 0.75 -13.89
CA THR A 175 23.39 -0.40 -14.32
C THR A 175 24.63 -0.62 -13.45
N ASP A 176 25.10 0.41 -12.73
CA ASP A 176 26.38 0.40 -12.02
C ASP A 176 26.28 0.73 -10.52
N ARG A 177 25.17 1.31 -10.05
CA ARG A 177 25.00 1.76 -8.65
C ARG A 177 23.75 1.22 -7.94
N GLY A 178 22.97 0.38 -8.61
CA GLY A 178 21.74 -0.19 -8.06
C GLY A 178 20.57 0.79 -8.13
N LEU A 179 19.61 0.62 -7.23
CA LEU A 179 18.41 1.46 -7.16
C LEU A 179 18.72 2.83 -6.55
N ILE A 180 18.29 3.89 -7.20
CA ILE A 180 18.47 5.27 -6.75
C ILE A 180 17.12 5.96 -6.74
N TYR A 181 16.76 6.56 -5.61
CA TYR A 181 15.57 7.40 -5.50
C TYR A 181 15.94 8.86 -5.75
N VAL A 182 15.11 9.55 -6.52
CA VAL A 182 15.32 10.92 -6.97
C VAL A 182 14.08 11.73 -6.64
N ASP A 183 14.29 12.85 -5.94
CA ASP A 183 13.26 13.83 -5.61
C ASP A 183 13.64 15.15 -6.28
N VAL A 184 12.73 15.67 -7.10
CA VAL A 184 12.90 16.90 -7.88
C VAL A 184 11.87 17.98 -7.49
N THR A 185 11.16 17.79 -6.38
CA THR A 185 10.06 18.70 -5.98
C THR A 185 10.55 20.11 -5.68
N GLU A 186 11.72 20.24 -5.04
CA GLU A 186 12.34 21.55 -4.75
C GLU A 186 13.61 21.81 -5.58
N ARG A 187 14.37 20.76 -5.88
CA ARG A 187 15.66 20.76 -6.58
C ARG A 187 16.07 19.32 -6.85
N ASP A 188 16.95 19.10 -7.83
CA ASP A 188 17.57 17.79 -8.07
C ASP A 188 18.27 17.21 -6.83
N SER A 189 17.64 16.21 -6.22
CA SER A 189 18.11 15.57 -4.99
C SER A 189 18.03 14.06 -5.07
N ILE A 190 18.94 13.40 -4.37
CA ILE A 190 18.86 11.97 -4.09
C ILE A 190 18.08 11.77 -2.81
N ALA A 191 17.00 11.00 -2.90
CA ALA A 191 16.19 10.62 -1.77
C ALA A 191 16.73 9.34 -1.11
N TYR A 192 16.63 9.29 0.21
CA TYR A 192 17.02 8.16 1.04
C TYR A 192 15.78 7.73 1.80
N VAL A 193 15.22 6.60 1.38
CA VAL A 193 13.96 6.06 1.89
C VAL A 193 14.19 4.67 2.47
N GLU A 194 13.76 4.48 3.71
CA GLU A 194 13.77 3.19 4.40
C GLU A 194 12.62 3.17 5.41
N LYS A 195 11.84 2.09 5.42
CA LYS A 195 10.69 1.99 6.33
C LYS A 195 11.12 2.10 7.80
N GLY A 196 10.42 2.92 8.56
CA GLY A 196 10.70 3.21 9.96
C GLY A 196 11.83 4.23 10.18
N LYS A 197 12.41 4.78 9.11
CA LYS A 197 13.44 5.81 9.16
C LYS A 197 12.91 7.17 8.68
N PRO A 198 13.50 8.29 9.11
CA PRO A 198 13.20 9.61 8.55
C PRO A 198 13.48 9.67 7.05
N TYR A 199 12.58 10.32 6.30
CA TYR A 199 12.82 10.67 4.91
C TYR A 199 14.03 11.59 4.80
N GLY A 200 15.02 11.18 4.01
CA GLY A 200 16.24 11.95 3.81
C GLY A 200 16.40 12.41 2.37
N THR A 201 16.96 13.60 2.18
CA THR A 201 17.40 14.07 0.87
C THR A 201 18.79 14.67 0.94
N ILE A 202 19.56 14.47 -0.12
CA ILE A 202 20.85 15.12 -0.34
C ILE A 202 20.84 15.68 -1.74
N VAL A 203 21.15 16.97 -1.88
CA VAL A 203 21.31 17.59 -3.19
C VAL A 203 22.38 16.88 -4.01
N LEU A 204 22.22 16.86 -5.33
CA LEU A 204 23.05 16.07 -6.24
C LEU A 204 24.57 16.32 -6.09
N GLU A 205 24.95 17.54 -5.70
CA GLU A 205 26.33 17.97 -5.44
C GLU A 205 26.87 17.49 -4.08
N GLY A 206 26.00 17.23 -3.10
CA GLY A 206 26.37 16.74 -1.76
C GLY A 206 26.61 15.22 -1.70
N VAL A 207 26.22 14.48 -2.72
CA VAL A 207 26.48 13.03 -2.83
C VAL A 207 27.89 12.80 -3.38
N LYS A 208 28.85 12.53 -2.48
CA LYS A 208 30.27 12.38 -2.81
C LYS A 208 30.91 11.19 -2.11
N ALA A 209 31.77 10.49 -2.83
CA ALA A 209 32.55 9.39 -2.26
C ALA A 209 33.71 9.88 -1.40
N THR A 210 34.23 11.08 -1.64
CA THR A 210 35.29 11.70 -0.85
C THR A 210 34.73 12.96 -0.20
N TYR A 211 34.92 13.10 1.11
CA TYR A 211 34.34 14.18 1.92
C TYR A 211 35.27 14.62 3.04
N ILE A 212 35.01 15.79 3.63
CA ILE A 212 35.82 16.34 4.73
C ILE A 212 35.67 15.47 6.00
N ASP A 213 36.80 15.18 6.65
CA ASP A 213 36.83 14.35 7.87
C ASP A 213 36.30 15.11 9.10
N CYS A 214 35.06 14.79 9.49
CA CYS A 214 34.39 15.32 10.67
C CYS A 214 34.68 14.53 11.97
N SER A 215 35.73 13.70 12.02
CA SER A 215 36.08 12.94 13.25
C SER A 215 36.94 13.70 14.25
N VAL A 216 37.35 14.93 13.91
CA VAL A 216 38.00 15.83 14.86
C VAL A 216 36.97 16.40 15.85
N ARG A 217 37.44 17.06 16.92
CA ARG A 217 36.53 17.81 17.79
C ARG A 217 36.11 19.12 17.10
N PRO A 218 34.85 19.57 17.24
CA PRO A 218 34.38 20.83 16.68
C PRO A 218 35.31 22.02 17.00
N GLU A 219 35.79 22.13 18.25
CA GLU A 219 36.65 23.20 18.72
C GLU A 219 38.08 23.17 18.13
N ALA A 220 38.44 22.07 17.49
CA ALA A 220 39.73 21.88 16.83
C ALA A 220 39.62 21.96 15.30
N PHE A 221 38.43 22.25 14.75
CA PHE A 221 38.18 22.23 13.30
C PHE A 221 38.87 23.37 12.53
N TRP A 222 39.48 24.34 13.22
CA TRP A 222 40.34 25.37 12.62
C TRP A 222 41.70 24.85 12.14
N LYS A 223 42.12 23.65 12.55
CA LYS A 223 43.45 23.12 12.22
C LYS A 223 43.56 22.81 10.73
N GLN A 224 44.70 23.20 10.15
CA GLN A 224 45.06 22.94 8.76
C GLN A 224 46.16 21.86 8.65
N PRO A 225 46.23 21.12 7.51
CA PRO A 225 45.26 21.10 6.41
C PRO A 225 43.99 20.30 6.77
N LEU A 226 42.88 20.55 6.06
CA LEU A 226 41.67 19.71 6.16
C LEU A 226 41.96 18.24 5.81
N GLY A 227 41.47 17.34 6.65
CA GLY A 227 41.48 15.90 6.37
C GLY A 227 40.31 15.50 5.46
N TYR A 228 40.51 14.45 4.67
CA TYR A 228 39.46 13.88 3.80
C TYR A 228 39.34 12.37 4.02
N LYS A 229 38.12 11.86 3.89
CA LYS A 229 37.79 10.44 3.97
C LYS A 229 37.11 9.95 2.70
N GLN A 230 37.37 8.69 2.39
CA GLN A 230 36.67 7.95 1.34
C GLN A 230 35.56 7.11 1.98
N TYR A 231 34.32 7.28 1.51
CA TYR A 231 33.22 6.42 1.91
C TYR A 231 33.40 5.02 1.33
N GLY A 232 33.33 4.00 2.18
CA GLY A 232 33.54 2.60 1.80
C GLY A 232 32.28 1.87 1.33
N GLY A 233 31.09 2.42 1.57
CA GLY A 233 29.80 1.79 1.26
C GLY A 233 29.15 2.31 -0.02
N SER A 234 27.87 1.95 -0.21
CA SER A 234 27.04 2.54 -1.27
C SER A 234 26.60 3.95 -0.91
N LEU A 235 26.81 4.90 -1.82
CA LEU A 235 26.36 6.30 -1.68
C LEU A 235 24.83 6.45 -1.71
N PHE A 236 24.11 5.41 -2.12
CA PHE A 236 22.65 5.39 -2.27
C PHE A 236 21.96 4.52 -1.23
N ALA A 237 22.71 3.94 -0.29
CA ALA A 237 22.15 3.25 0.86
C ALA A 237 21.83 4.23 1.98
N TYR A 238 20.82 3.92 2.80
CA TYR A 238 20.39 4.77 3.92
C TYR A 238 21.52 5.07 4.92
N ALA A 239 22.44 4.12 5.14
CA ALA A 239 23.62 4.33 5.98
C ALA A 239 24.52 5.51 5.53
N TYR A 240 24.56 5.82 4.23
CA TYR A 240 25.29 7.01 3.75
C TYR A 240 24.58 8.31 4.18
N TYR A 241 23.25 8.30 4.20
CA TYR A 241 22.48 9.44 4.69
C TYR A 241 22.62 9.63 6.21
N GLU A 242 22.76 8.54 6.99
CA GLU A 242 23.07 8.63 8.42
C GLU A 242 24.46 9.27 8.66
N ASP A 243 25.49 8.85 7.89
CA ASP A 243 26.83 9.48 7.93
C ASP A 243 26.76 10.97 7.53
N TYR A 244 26.07 11.29 6.44
CA TYR A 244 25.86 12.66 5.99
C TYR A 244 25.16 13.52 7.05
N SER A 245 24.12 12.99 7.70
CA SER A 245 23.38 13.68 8.76
C SER A 245 24.27 13.94 9.98
N ALA A 246 25.13 12.98 10.34
CA ALA A 246 26.12 13.18 11.40
C ALA A 246 27.15 14.27 11.05
N ARG A 247 27.54 14.40 9.77
CA ARG A 247 28.42 15.47 9.31
C ARG A 247 27.77 16.86 9.39
N TRP A 248 26.47 16.97 9.12
CA TRP A 248 25.72 18.21 9.38
C TRP A 248 25.68 18.55 10.87
N ALA A 249 25.41 17.58 11.74
CA ALA A 249 25.45 17.80 13.18
C ALA A 249 26.84 18.27 13.67
N PHE A 250 27.92 17.74 13.08
CA PHE A 250 29.27 18.24 13.33
C PHE A 250 29.47 19.68 12.83
N CYS A 251 28.94 20.03 11.67
CA CYS A 251 28.99 21.39 11.13
C CYS A 251 28.29 22.38 12.08
N ASP A 252 27.08 22.06 12.55
CA ASP A 252 26.32 22.91 13.49
C ASP A 252 27.04 23.08 14.84
N ALA A 253 27.62 21.99 15.36
CA ALA A 253 28.43 22.03 16.57
C ALA A 253 29.68 22.90 16.38
N SER A 254 30.32 22.82 15.21
CA SER A 254 31.52 23.59 14.88
C SER A 254 31.22 25.08 14.70
N ILE A 255 30.08 25.43 14.08
CA ILE A 255 29.59 26.82 13.99
C ILE A 255 29.31 27.37 15.39
N SER A 256 28.65 26.58 16.24
CA SER A 256 28.35 26.98 17.63
C SER A 256 29.63 27.22 18.44
N ALA A 257 30.61 26.33 18.32
CA ALA A 257 31.92 26.47 18.95
C ALA A 257 32.70 27.69 18.42
N TYR A 258 32.70 27.90 17.10
CA TYR A 258 33.29 29.08 16.47
C TYR A 258 32.67 30.39 17.00
N ASN A 259 31.34 30.47 17.06
CA ASN A 259 30.64 31.66 17.55
C ASN A 259 30.97 31.97 19.01
N ALA A 260 31.06 30.94 19.87
CA ALA A 260 31.48 31.10 21.25
C ALA A 260 32.94 31.58 21.38
N GLU A 261 33.83 31.08 20.52
CA GLU A 261 35.23 31.51 20.46
C GLU A 261 35.35 32.96 19.97
N VAL A 262 34.57 33.37 18.96
CA VAL A 262 34.49 34.76 18.50
C VAL A 262 34.03 35.69 19.62
N GLN A 263 33.03 35.29 20.41
CA GLN A 263 32.58 36.07 21.56
C GLN A 263 33.71 36.24 22.59
N SER A 264 34.43 35.16 22.89
CA SER A 264 35.56 35.18 23.82
C SER A 264 36.70 36.07 23.32
N TYR A 265 36.99 36.02 22.02
CA TYR A 265 37.96 36.89 21.36
C TYR A 265 37.54 38.37 21.45
N ASN A 266 36.29 38.69 21.13
CA ASN A 266 35.79 40.07 21.19
C ASN A 266 35.90 40.65 22.60
N THR A 267 35.52 39.88 23.63
CA THR A 267 35.69 40.29 25.03
C THR A 267 37.17 40.51 25.40
N ALA A 268 38.08 39.66 24.90
CA ALA A 268 39.52 39.80 25.13
C ALA A 268 40.10 41.05 24.46
N VAL A 269 39.69 41.35 23.22
CA VAL A 269 40.08 42.55 22.48
C VAL A 269 39.58 43.81 23.18
N GLU A 270 38.33 43.82 23.65
CA GLU A 270 37.79 44.93 24.43
C GLU A 270 38.61 45.17 25.69
N ALA A 271 38.86 44.13 26.50
CA ALA A 271 39.67 44.26 27.71
C ALA A 271 41.10 44.77 27.43
N PHE A 272 41.72 44.31 26.33
CA PHE A 272 43.02 44.80 25.87
C PHE A 272 42.97 46.30 25.53
N ASN A 273 41.95 46.74 24.79
CA ASN A 273 41.77 48.14 24.41
C ASN A 273 41.56 49.07 25.62
N TRP A 274 40.98 48.56 26.71
CA TRP A 274 40.84 49.29 27.98
C TRP A 274 42.08 49.21 28.89
N GLY A 275 43.15 48.52 28.48
CA GLY A 275 44.35 48.32 29.29
C GLY A 275 44.15 47.37 30.48
N MET A 276 43.08 46.58 30.48
CA MET A 276 42.69 45.65 31.55
C MET A 276 42.91 44.17 31.18
N GLY A 277 43.32 43.88 29.94
CA GLY A 277 43.48 42.53 29.41
C GLY A 277 44.79 41.85 29.79
N SER A 278 44.79 40.52 29.82
CA SER A 278 45.96 39.65 30.04
C SER A 278 46.67 39.20 28.75
N TYR A 279 46.06 39.47 27.59
CA TYR A 279 46.60 39.08 26.29
C TYR A 279 47.51 40.16 25.70
N SER A 280 48.60 39.74 25.09
CA SER A 280 49.41 40.59 24.23
C SER A 280 48.80 40.74 22.84
N TYR A 281 49.19 41.78 22.11
CA TYR A 281 48.79 41.98 20.71
C TYR A 281 49.11 40.74 19.86
N ALA A 282 50.31 40.17 20.00
CA ALA A 282 50.72 38.97 19.24
C ALA A 282 49.82 37.75 19.55
N GLN A 283 49.35 37.58 20.79
CA GLN A 283 48.42 36.51 21.14
C GLN A 283 47.03 36.76 20.52
N LEU A 284 46.55 38.01 20.51
CA LEU A 284 45.29 38.36 19.87
C LEU A 284 45.37 38.20 18.35
N THR A 285 46.48 38.56 17.71
CA THR A 285 46.70 38.31 16.27
C THR A 285 46.66 36.81 15.96
N ALA A 286 47.41 35.99 16.70
CA ALA A 286 47.39 34.54 16.50
C ALA A 286 46.00 33.91 16.77
N TRP A 287 45.19 34.51 17.63
CA TRP A 287 43.81 34.11 17.83
C TRP A 287 42.91 34.51 16.66
N SER A 288 43.06 35.74 16.14
CA SER A 288 42.37 36.19 14.93
C SER A 288 42.67 35.29 13.74
N ASP A 289 43.95 34.96 13.49
CA ASP A 289 44.37 34.08 12.40
C ASP A 289 43.72 32.68 12.53
N ARG A 290 43.56 32.20 13.76
CA ARG A 290 42.87 30.93 14.05
C ARG A 290 41.39 31.00 13.70
N LEU A 291 40.71 32.09 14.06
CA LEU A 291 39.29 32.29 13.76
C LEU A 291 39.06 32.38 12.25
N GLU A 292 39.95 33.05 11.52
CA GLU A 292 39.91 33.13 10.06
C GLU A 292 40.05 31.73 9.43
N ALA A 293 41.07 30.96 9.82
CA ALA A 293 41.23 29.58 9.35
C ALA A 293 40.03 28.67 9.69
N TRP A 294 39.38 28.89 10.83
CA TRP A 294 38.16 28.18 11.19
C TRP A 294 36.99 28.54 10.28
N SER A 295 36.81 29.83 10.00
CA SER A 295 35.75 30.32 9.11
C SER A 295 35.90 29.77 7.69
N GLU A 296 37.14 29.69 7.19
CA GLU A 296 37.45 29.05 5.90
C GLU A 296 37.08 27.55 5.91
N ASN A 297 37.44 26.82 6.96
CA ASN A 297 37.10 25.40 7.09
C ASN A 297 35.60 25.15 7.20
N LEU A 298 34.86 26.00 7.93
CA LEU A 298 33.40 25.94 7.99
C LEU A 298 32.77 26.19 6.62
N SER A 299 33.27 27.18 5.88
CA SER A 299 32.80 27.47 4.51
C SER A 299 33.05 26.29 3.57
N ALA A 300 34.23 25.67 3.67
CA ALA A 300 34.57 24.47 2.91
C ALA A 300 33.69 23.28 3.27
N LEU A 301 33.38 23.08 4.56
CA LEU A 301 32.49 22.01 5.02
C LEU A 301 31.05 22.21 4.55
N GLN A 302 30.51 23.43 4.65
CA GLN A 302 29.17 23.73 4.14
C GLN A 302 29.07 23.48 2.63
N ALA A 303 30.08 23.90 1.86
CA ALA A 303 30.16 23.61 0.44
C ALA A 303 30.30 22.11 0.16
N ASP A 304 31.04 21.37 0.99
CA ASP A 304 31.19 19.92 0.86
C ASP A 304 29.87 19.18 1.06
N LEU A 305 29.07 19.64 2.02
CA LEU A 305 27.74 19.13 2.35
C LEU A 305 26.63 19.57 1.36
N GLY A 306 26.96 20.34 0.32
CA GLY A 306 25.99 20.80 -0.68
C GLY A 306 25.27 22.11 -0.35
N GLY A 307 25.72 22.82 0.70
CA GLY A 307 25.31 24.19 1.03
C GLY A 307 23.91 24.36 1.64
N VAL A 308 23.06 23.33 1.59
CA VAL A 308 21.71 23.35 2.15
C VAL A 308 21.41 22.04 2.86
N GLN A 309 20.88 22.13 4.07
CA GLN A 309 20.30 21.00 4.78
C GLN A 309 18.79 21.03 4.55
N ILE A 310 18.23 19.95 4.01
CA ILE A 310 16.80 19.81 3.78
C ILE A 310 16.20 19.07 4.97
N ALA A 311 15.13 19.64 5.53
CA ALA A 311 14.43 19.02 6.65
C ALA A 311 13.72 17.73 6.21
N SER A 312 13.67 16.74 7.10
CA SER A 312 12.93 15.52 6.84
C SER A 312 11.43 15.80 6.76
N LEU A 313 10.75 15.16 5.80
CA LEU A 313 9.29 15.28 5.62
C LEU A 313 8.49 14.41 6.60
N GLY A 314 9.13 13.45 7.27
CA GLY A 314 8.47 12.51 8.18
C GLY A 314 9.17 11.17 8.27
N THR A 315 8.65 10.28 9.11
CA THR A 315 9.12 8.88 9.16
C THR A 315 8.37 8.08 8.10
N VAL A 316 9.11 7.37 7.25
CA VAL A 316 8.57 6.55 6.17
C VAL A 316 7.84 5.34 6.76
N ASP A 317 6.57 5.15 6.39
CA ASP A 317 5.75 3.98 6.76
C ASP A 317 5.54 3.02 5.58
N THR A 318 5.23 3.56 4.41
CA THR A 318 5.01 2.79 3.18
C THR A 318 5.84 3.33 2.02
N ILE A 319 6.26 2.42 1.15
CA ILE A 319 6.98 2.72 -0.09
C ILE A 319 6.33 1.86 -1.17
N GLU A 320 5.65 2.50 -2.11
CA GLU A 320 5.00 1.84 -3.24
C GLU A 320 5.69 2.29 -4.54
N THR A 321 6.09 1.33 -5.38
CA THR A 321 6.90 1.61 -6.58
C THR A 321 6.21 1.08 -7.83
N TYR A 322 6.01 1.97 -8.80
CA TYR A 322 5.27 1.73 -10.02
C TYR A 322 6.17 1.99 -11.22
N TRP A 323 6.74 0.93 -11.79
CA TRP A 323 7.67 1.02 -12.92
C TRP A 323 6.95 1.27 -14.26
N ASN A 324 7.63 2.01 -15.15
CA ASN A 324 7.33 2.02 -16.59
C ASN A 324 8.20 1.02 -17.37
#